data_AF-A0A3D4VTL9-F1
#
_entry.id   AF-A0A3D4VTL9-F1
#
_cell.length_a   1.000
_cell.length_b   1.000
_cell.length_c   1.000
_cell.angle_alpha   90.00
_cell.angle_beta   90.00
_cell.angle_gamma   90.00
#
_symmetry.space_group_name_H-M   'P 1'
#
loop_
_entity.id
_entity.type
_entity.pdbx_description
1 polymer ?
#
loop_
_entity_poly.entity_id
_entity_poly.type
_entity_poly.pdbx_seq_one_letter_code
_entity_poly.pdbx_strand_id
1 'polypeptide(L)'
;MDIYYYNLGGKNNIGLPNGKVSAKELLCEKKRITNNKDAKLNELISFNLDLGSISHIPQNNPYKWEQALSTLVYIITGIVPNREEVLRCRQLYELLGKADRKRMTPEVLFGTFPYLAIAFKMNIEGKSHKGINILSNAIEFTSKLLQTDYLKINSFLCVQEERNDVGNKTVKNKIKEESVIKALNIFKGIIKNSPCQKGEVNWACSGGSEEGLSSLYPSIFTNYTNNEMLDNLKGYLNKHISDIDQVFKDNCEDGISLKIKNLDEFNKLVKKNCYTIFGSNFEKLDIIDVNNKELKNLILEAKRSLKRLEVYYNQQSVFNEKNERYIGQLEDQDIKNAARLFKKSSSMTFIAKVAMEVIFYYTWGVEARKENSIALGLSADHNSYQSAAFALGYRDSYHQASPILYGRSTIIEDGNERTTGEKGLNTFSLRQFWS
;
A
#
# COMPACT_ATOMS: atom_id res chain seq x y z
N MET A 1 25.82 15.73 -8.73
CA MET A 1 24.62 15.39 -7.93
C MET A 1 24.43 13.89 -8.02
N ASP A 2 24.47 13.21 -6.89
CA ASP A 2 24.26 11.76 -6.81
C ASP A 2 22.86 11.48 -6.27
N ILE A 3 22.19 10.48 -6.83
CA ILE A 3 20.87 10.02 -6.39
C ILE A 3 20.86 8.49 -6.30
N TYR A 4 19.94 7.93 -5.54
CA TYR A 4 19.72 6.49 -5.52
C TYR A 4 18.69 6.10 -6.58
N TYR A 5 19.11 5.31 -7.55
CA TYR A 5 18.30 4.76 -8.61
C TYR A 5 17.89 3.32 -8.30
N TYR A 6 16.59 3.08 -8.38
CA TYR A 6 15.98 1.75 -8.33
C TYR A 6 15.04 1.60 -9.51
N ASN A 7 15.31 0.61 -10.35
CA ASN A 7 14.54 0.34 -11.55
C ASN A 7 13.14 -0.21 -11.23
N LEU A 8 12.12 0.36 -11.86
CA LEU A 8 10.72 -0.07 -11.77
C LEU A 8 10.14 -0.50 -13.12
N GLY A 9 10.89 -0.29 -14.20
CA GLY A 9 10.56 -0.88 -15.50
C GLY A 9 10.85 -2.38 -15.47
N GLY A 10 10.04 -3.18 -16.17
CA GLY A 10 10.26 -4.63 -16.27
C GLY A 10 11.59 -4.98 -16.95
N LYS A 11 11.80 -6.26 -17.30
CA LYS A 11 13.02 -6.80 -17.92
C LYS A 11 13.55 -6.00 -19.15
N ASN A 12 12.72 -5.17 -19.76
CA ASN A 12 13.05 -4.32 -20.91
C ASN A 12 13.75 -3.00 -20.55
N ASN A 13 13.87 -2.65 -19.26
CA ASN A 13 14.49 -1.41 -18.82
C ASN A 13 15.95 -1.67 -18.37
N ILE A 14 16.75 -2.30 -19.25
CA ILE A 14 18.17 -2.59 -19.05
C ILE A 14 18.94 -1.27 -18.90
N GLY A 15 20.00 -1.21 -18.10
CA GLY A 15 20.98 -0.11 -18.20
C GLY A 15 21.89 0.08 -17.00
N LEU A 16 21.34 0.23 -15.80
CA LEU A 16 22.14 0.51 -14.60
C LEU A 16 21.71 -0.38 -13.43
N PRO A 17 22.67 -0.86 -12.62
CA PRO A 17 22.36 -1.56 -11.38
C PRO A 17 21.63 -0.61 -10.42
N ASN A 18 20.78 -1.18 -9.57
CA ASN A 18 20.17 -0.42 -8.48
C ASN A 18 21.26 0.06 -7.51
N GLY A 19 21.13 1.28 -7.00
CA GLY A 19 22.07 1.87 -6.04
C GLY A 19 22.33 3.35 -6.28
N LYS A 20 23.42 3.85 -5.68
CA LYS A 20 23.83 5.25 -5.83
C LYS A 20 24.48 5.47 -7.20
N VAL A 21 23.98 6.45 -7.94
CA VAL A 21 24.48 6.78 -9.28
C VAL A 21 24.62 8.29 -9.43
N SER A 22 25.55 8.74 -10.28
CA SER A 22 25.56 10.13 -10.71
C SER A 22 24.36 10.39 -11.62
N ALA A 23 23.64 11.50 -11.39
CA ALA A 23 22.55 11.92 -12.25
C ALA A 23 22.96 12.02 -13.73
N LYS A 24 24.20 12.45 -14.00
CA LYS A 24 24.74 12.58 -15.35
C LYS A 24 24.92 11.21 -16.02
N GLU A 25 25.47 10.25 -15.28
CA GLU A 25 25.66 8.88 -15.78
C GLU A 25 24.31 8.23 -16.09
N LEU A 26 23.33 8.41 -15.20
CA LEU A 26 21.96 7.92 -15.36
C LEU A 26 21.30 8.45 -16.64
N LEU A 27 21.41 9.76 -16.89
CA LEU A 27 20.87 10.40 -18.07
C LEU A 27 21.58 9.95 -19.35
N CYS A 28 22.90 9.86 -19.33
CA CYS A 28 23.70 9.40 -20.48
C CYS A 28 23.38 7.95 -20.86
N GLU A 29 23.29 7.05 -19.89
CA GLU A 29 23.01 5.64 -20.16
C GLU A 29 21.59 5.48 -20.72
N LYS A 30 20.60 6.15 -20.13
CA LYS A 30 19.22 6.10 -20.65
C LYS A 30 19.10 6.72 -22.04
N LYS A 31 19.81 7.81 -22.33
CA LYS A 31 19.89 8.36 -23.70
C LYS A 31 20.40 7.32 -24.71
N ARG A 32 21.41 6.53 -24.32
CA ARG A 32 22.00 5.48 -25.17
C ARG A 32 20.98 4.38 -25.48
N ILE A 33 20.21 3.97 -24.48
CA ILE A 33 19.24 2.87 -24.60
C ILE A 33 17.98 3.29 -25.36
N THR A 34 17.49 4.52 -25.16
CA THR A 34 16.20 4.97 -25.69
C THR A 34 16.21 5.31 -27.19
N ASN A 35 17.34 5.23 -27.91
CA ASN A 35 17.47 5.35 -29.38
C ASN A 35 16.47 6.37 -30.01
N ASN A 36 16.48 7.60 -29.50
CA ASN A 36 15.27 8.42 -29.53
C ASN A 36 15.14 9.28 -30.80
N LYS A 37 14.30 8.85 -31.76
CA LYS A 37 13.88 9.66 -32.94
C LYS A 37 12.52 10.34 -32.76
N ASP A 38 11.85 10.18 -31.62
CA ASP A 38 10.53 10.78 -31.38
C ASP A 38 10.67 12.22 -30.85
N ALA A 39 10.34 13.19 -31.71
CA ALA A 39 10.37 14.61 -31.38
C ALA A 39 9.41 14.97 -30.22
N LYS A 40 8.26 14.30 -30.09
CA LYS A 40 7.28 14.57 -29.01
C LYS A 40 7.77 14.09 -27.65
N LEU A 41 8.58 13.02 -27.62
CA LEU A 41 9.18 12.53 -26.38
C LEU A 41 10.27 13.50 -25.88
N ASN A 42 11.04 14.08 -26.81
CA ASN A 42 12.10 15.05 -26.50
C ASN A 42 11.58 16.41 -26.01
N GLU A 43 10.31 16.74 -26.24
CA GLU A 43 9.67 17.93 -25.66
C GLU A 43 9.36 17.72 -24.16
N LEU A 44 8.91 16.52 -23.79
CA LEU A 44 8.46 16.20 -22.43
C LEU A 44 9.60 15.75 -21.50
N ILE A 45 10.65 15.17 -22.08
CA ILE A 45 11.79 14.58 -21.37
C ILE A 45 13.07 15.10 -22.01
N SER A 46 14.09 15.39 -21.19
CA SER A 46 15.39 15.81 -21.71
C SER A 46 16.53 15.05 -21.04
N PHE A 47 17.21 14.22 -21.83
CA PHE A 47 18.40 13.51 -21.37
C PHE A 47 19.67 14.38 -21.36
N ASN A 48 19.59 15.62 -21.84
CA ASN A 48 20.71 16.56 -21.81
C ASN A 48 20.63 17.53 -20.61
N LEU A 49 19.74 17.25 -19.64
CA LEU A 49 19.60 18.08 -18.46
C LEU A 49 20.86 17.99 -17.59
N ASP A 50 21.38 19.14 -17.17
CA ASP A 50 22.28 19.20 -16.03
C ASP A 50 21.45 19.43 -14.76
N LEU A 51 21.05 18.33 -14.09
CA LEU A 51 20.25 18.40 -12.87
C LEU A 51 20.94 19.21 -11.75
N GLY A 52 22.28 19.28 -11.74
CA GLY A 52 23.02 20.08 -10.76
C GLY A 52 22.84 21.58 -10.96
N SER A 53 22.48 22.02 -12.17
CA SER A 53 22.22 23.42 -12.51
C SER A 53 20.76 23.84 -12.32
N ILE A 54 19.85 22.88 -12.11
CA ILE A 54 18.42 23.15 -11.97
C ILE A 54 18.12 23.46 -10.51
N SER A 55 17.49 24.61 -10.27
CA SER A 55 16.98 24.97 -8.95
C SER A 55 16.01 23.91 -8.44
N HIS A 56 16.27 23.36 -7.26
CA HIS A 56 15.35 22.46 -6.57
C HIS A 56 14.06 23.17 -6.10
N ILE A 57 14.07 24.51 -6.03
CA ILE A 57 12.90 25.35 -5.78
C ILE A 57 12.12 25.49 -7.10
N PRO A 58 10.88 24.96 -7.22
CA PRO A 58 10.12 24.95 -8.46
C PRO A 58 9.82 26.34 -9.01
N GLN A 59 9.66 27.35 -8.16
CA GLN A 59 9.26 28.70 -8.57
C GLN A 59 10.36 29.44 -9.35
N ASN A 60 11.63 29.10 -9.13
CA ASN A 60 12.75 29.78 -9.78
C ASN A 60 12.86 29.42 -11.27
N ASN A 61 12.54 28.17 -11.62
CA ASN A 61 12.47 27.74 -13.02
C ASN A 61 11.45 26.60 -13.19
N PRO A 62 10.15 26.93 -13.24
CA PRO A 62 9.08 25.93 -13.24
C PRO A 62 9.19 24.93 -14.39
N TYR A 63 9.47 25.42 -15.60
CA TYR A 63 9.56 24.58 -16.79
C TYR A 63 10.69 23.56 -16.69
N LYS A 64 11.91 24.00 -16.35
CA LYS A 64 13.05 23.06 -16.20
C LYS A 64 12.85 22.10 -15.03
N TRP A 65 12.19 22.54 -13.95
CA TRP A 65 11.87 21.68 -12.82
C TRP A 65 10.87 20.58 -13.20
N GLU A 66 9.79 20.95 -13.90
CA GLU A 66 8.77 20.00 -14.39
C GLU A 66 9.39 18.99 -15.38
N GLN A 67 10.25 19.47 -16.29
CA GLN A 67 10.99 18.61 -17.23
C GLN A 67 11.97 17.67 -16.52
N ALA A 68 12.68 18.14 -15.50
CA ALA A 68 13.58 17.31 -14.69
C ALA A 68 12.83 16.19 -13.96
N LEU A 69 11.71 16.51 -13.29
CA LEU A 69 10.90 15.51 -12.60
C LEU A 69 10.33 14.48 -13.61
N SER A 70 9.80 14.95 -14.75
CA SER A 70 9.24 14.07 -15.79
C SER A 70 10.29 13.11 -16.35
N THR A 71 11.50 13.63 -16.59
CA THR A 71 12.65 12.86 -17.06
C THR A 71 13.03 11.77 -16.06
N LEU A 72 13.12 12.10 -14.78
CA LEU A 72 13.47 11.13 -13.74
C LEU A 72 12.40 10.04 -13.56
N VAL A 73 11.12 10.42 -13.61
CA VAL A 73 10.02 9.43 -13.58
C VAL A 73 10.13 8.46 -14.77
N TYR A 74 10.37 8.98 -15.97
CA TYR A 74 10.56 8.15 -17.16
C TYR A 74 11.77 7.23 -17.05
N ILE A 75 12.89 7.73 -16.54
CA ILE A 75 14.10 6.93 -16.34
C ILE A 75 13.84 5.74 -15.40
N ILE A 76 13.07 5.97 -14.34
CA ILE A 76 12.75 4.97 -13.33
C ILE A 76 11.74 3.95 -13.85
N THR A 77 10.73 4.38 -14.62
CA THR A 77 9.56 3.54 -14.97
C THR A 77 9.48 3.11 -16.43
N GLY A 78 10.10 3.85 -17.35
CA GLY A 78 9.85 3.80 -18.79
C GLY A 78 8.56 4.51 -19.23
N ILE A 79 7.84 5.17 -18.32
CA ILE A 79 6.53 5.80 -18.57
C ILE A 79 6.66 7.32 -18.45
N VAL A 80 6.09 8.05 -19.41
CA VAL A 80 6.05 9.52 -19.36
C VAL A 80 4.91 9.93 -18.44
N PRO A 81 5.14 10.66 -17.33
CA PRO A 81 4.04 11.10 -16.47
C PRO A 81 3.19 12.18 -17.16
N ASN A 82 1.92 12.28 -16.78
CA ASN A 82 1.09 13.39 -17.20
C ASN A 82 1.49 14.66 -16.46
N ARG A 83 1.30 15.83 -17.09
CA ARG A 83 1.66 17.13 -16.49
C ARG A 83 0.98 17.36 -15.14
N GLU A 84 -0.27 16.93 -14.98
CA GLU A 84 -0.99 17.06 -13.70
C GLU A 84 -0.28 16.31 -12.56
N GLU A 85 0.30 15.15 -12.82
CA GLU A 85 1.02 14.36 -11.82
C GLU A 85 2.27 15.12 -11.33
N VAL A 86 2.97 15.75 -12.26
CA VAL A 86 4.15 16.60 -12.00
C VAL A 86 3.75 17.86 -11.24
N LEU A 87 2.64 18.51 -11.64
CA LEU A 87 2.10 19.69 -10.95
C LEU A 87 1.68 19.38 -9.52
N ARG A 88 1.14 18.19 -9.24
CA ARG A 88 0.81 17.76 -7.87
C ARG A 88 2.05 17.63 -7.00
N CYS A 89 3.15 17.12 -7.54
CA CYS A 89 4.45 17.11 -6.84
C CYS A 89 4.98 18.52 -6.60
N ARG A 90 4.82 19.44 -7.56
CA ARG A 90 5.15 20.84 -7.32
C ARG A 90 4.32 21.39 -6.16
N GLN A 91 3.00 21.27 -6.20
CA GLN A 91 2.10 21.74 -5.13
C GLN A 91 2.43 21.16 -3.76
N LEU A 92 2.78 19.87 -3.70
CA LEU A 92 3.31 19.24 -2.49
C LEU A 92 4.49 20.04 -1.92
N TYR A 93 5.49 20.39 -2.72
CA TYR A 93 6.61 21.23 -2.29
C TYR A 93 6.18 22.63 -1.83
N GLU A 94 5.27 23.29 -2.58
CA GLU A 94 4.83 24.66 -2.25
C GLU A 94 4.07 24.72 -0.92
N LEU A 95 3.43 23.63 -0.52
CA LEU A 95 2.66 23.52 0.72
C LEU A 95 3.47 22.95 1.90
N LEU A 96 4.69 22.45 1.68
CA LEU A 96 5.58 22.05 2.79
C LEU A 96 5.90 23.24 3.70
N GLY A 97 6.06 22.97 4.99
CA GLY A 97 6.48 23.96 5.97
C GLY A 97 7.84 24.57 5.62
N LYS A 98 8.08 25.83 6.04
CA LYS A 98 9.36 26.52 5.79
C LYS A 98 10.56 25.73 6.33
N ALA A 99 10.41 25.07 7.47
CA ALA A 99 11.45 24.23 8.06
C ALA A 99 11.76 23.00 7.19
N ASP A 100 10.74 22.35 6.65
CA ASP A 100 10.89 21.16 5.80
C ASP A 100 11.51 21.51 4.45
N ARG A 101 11.08 22.62 3.83
CA ARG A 101 11.71 23.11 2.60
C ARG A 101 13.20 23.42 2.76
N LYS A 102 13.64 23.87 3.94
CA LYS A 102 15.06 24.12 4.23
C LYS A 102 15.89 22.83 4.30
N ARG A 103 15.26 21.69 4.61
CA ARG A 103 15.91 20.37 4.64
C ARG A 103 16.00 19.72 3.25
N MET A 104 15.32 20.30 2.27
CA MET A 104 15.24 19.78 0.91
C MET A 104 16.43 20.25 0.07
N THR A 105 17.44 19.39 -0.10
CA THR A 105 18.52 19.62 -1.09
C THR A 105 18.07 19.19 -2.49
N PRO A 106 18.80 19.57 -3.56
CA PRO A 106 18.56 19.03 -4.90
C PRO A 106 18.54 17.50 -4.96
N GLU A 107 19.49 16.84 -4.28
CA GLU A 107 19.58 15.38 -4.18
C GLU A 107 18.33 14.78 -3.54
N VAL A 108 17.87 15.36 -2.43
CA VAL A 108 16.69 14.86 -1.71
C VAL A 108 15.43 15.05 -2.55
N LEU A 109 15.27 16.21 -3.18
CA LEU A 109 14.10 16.53 -3.98
C LEU A 109 14.04 15.66 -5.24
N PHE A 110 15.08 15.72 -6.08
CA PHE A 110 15.12 14.97 -7.33
C PHE A 110 15.33 13.47 -7.12
N GLY A 111 15.84 13.06 -5.95
CA GLY A 111 15.88 11.66 -5.56
C GLY A 111 14.53 11.13 -5.07
N THR A 112 13.81 11.86 -4.23
CA THR A 112 12.60 11.36 -3.54
C THR A 112 11.30 11.60 -4.32
N PHE A 113 11.14 12.79 -4.92
CA PHE A 113 9.87 13.18 -5.56
C PHE A 113 9.47 12.29 -6.74
N PRO A 114 10.38 11.77 -7.58
CA PRO A 114 10.01 10.81 -8.61
C PRO A 114 9.32 9.57 -8.02
N TYR A 115 9.84 9.00 -6.93
CA TYR A 115 9.23 7.85 -6.27
C TYR A 115 7.85 8.18 -5.70
N LEU A 116 7.67 9.38 -5.13
CA LEU A 116 6.35 9.84 -4.66
C LEU A 116 5.35 9.98 -5.81
N ALA A 117 5.75 10.56 -6.93
CA ALA A 117 4.91 10.74 -8.13
C ALA A 117 4.47 9.39 -8.73
N ILE A 118 5.42 8.45 -8.82
CA ILE A 118 5.20 7.11 -9.34
C ILE A 118 4.25 6.34 -8.42
N ALA A 119 4.57 6.34 -7.12
CA ALA A 119 3.88 5.50 -6.15
C ALA A 119 2.50 5.99 -5.75
N PHE A 120 2.24 7.31 -5.77
CA PHE A 120 1.03 7.87 -5.19
C PHE A 120 0.33 8.83 -6.14
N LYS A 121 -0.93 8.53 -6.46
CA LYS A 121 -1.82 9.50 -7.11
C LYS A 121 -2.34 10.45 -6.02
N MET A 122 -2.16 11.75 -6.22
CA MET A 122 -2.51 12.81 -5.26
C MET A 122 -3.59 13.72 -5.84
N ASN A 123 -4.58 14.08 -5.01
CA ASN A 123 -5.60 15.05 -5.37
C ASN A 123 -5.76 16.13 -4.29
N ILE A 124 -6.18 17.33 -4.73
CA ILE A 124 -6.45 18.47 -3.85
C ILE A 124 -7.78 18.28 -3.14
N GLU A 125 -8.77 17.67 -3.80
CA GLU A 125 -10.13 17.54 -3.26
C GLU A 125 -10.21 16.52 -2.11
N GLY A 126 -10.96 16.89 -1.06
CA GLY A 126 -10.88 16.35 0.29
C GLY A 126 -11.45 14.94 0.55
N LYS A 127 -11.39 14.02 -0.41
CA LYS A 127 -11.71 12.61 -0.17
C LYS A 127 -10.70 11.69 -0.82
N SER A 128 -10.09 10.84 0.00
CA SER A 128 -9.29 9.72 -0.49
C SER A 128 -10.24 8.69 -1.09
N HIS A 129 -10.13 8.38 -2.38
CA HIS A 129 -10.96 7.36 -3.01
C HIS A 129 -10.15 6.51 -3.98
N LYS A 130 -10.38 5.19 -3.99
CA LYS A 130 -9.82 4.26 -5.01
C LYS A 130 -8.32 4.46 -5.28
N GLY A 131 -7.49 4.65 -4.25
CA GLY A 131 -6.05 4.85 -4.42
C GLY A 131 -5.61 6.25 -4.88
N ILE A 132 -6.50 7.23 -4.75
CA ILE A 132 -6.17 8.66 -4.75
C ILE A 132 -6.02 9.13 -3.31
N ASN A 133 -4.91 9.83 -3.05
CA ASN A 133 -4.53 10.34 -1.75
C ASN A 133 -4.86 11.83 -1.62
N ILE A 134 -5.21 12.24 -0.40
CA ILE A 134 -5.42 13.65 -0.07
C ILE A 134 -4.04 14.32 0.04
N LEU A 135 -3.87 15.47 -0.62
CA LEU A 135 -2.60 16.20 -0.63
C LEU A 135 -2.05 16.53 0.77
N SER A 136 -2.91 16.83 1.75
CA SER A 136 -2.51 17.08 3.14
C SER A 136 -1.80 15.88 3.79
N ASN A 137 -2.24 14.65 3.48
CA ASN A 137 -1.57 13.44 3.96
C ASN A 137 -0.22 13.25 3.29
N ALA A 138 -0.09 13.63 2.01
CA ALA A 138 1.19 13.60 1.32
C ALA A 138 2.17 14.62 1.90
N ILE A 139 1.69 15.82 2.27
CA ILE A 139 2.49 16.83 2.97
C ILE A 139 2.99 16.30 4.32
N GLU A 140 2.10 15.71 5.13
CA GLU A 140 2.48 15.12 6.42
C GLU A 140 3.47 13.97 6.25
N PHE A 141 3.21 13.09 5.29
CA PHE A 141 4.10 11.99 4.93
C PHE A 141 5.50 12.50 4.55
N THR A 142 5.58 13.45 3.62
CA THR A 142 6.85 14.05 3.18
C THR A 142 7.55 14.82 4.30
N SER A 143 6.80 15.51 5.16
CA SER A 143 7.39 16.21 6.32
C SER A 143 8.05 15.20 7.27
N LYS A 144 7.39 14.07 7.55
CA LYS A 144 7.99 12.97 8.31
C LYS A 144 9.24 12.38 7.64
N LEU A 145 9.21 12.21 6.32
CA LEU A 145 10.38 11.74 5.56
C LEU A 145 11.60 12.64 5.77
N LEU A 146 11.39 13.96 5.88
CA LEU A 146 12.46 14.95 5.99
C LEU A 146 12.96 15.17 7.43
N GLN A 147 12.14 14.85 8.42
CA GLN A 147 12.40 15.17 9.82
C GLN A 147 12.98 14.02 10.63
N THR A 148 12.76 12.77 10.22
CA THR A 148 13.22 11.60 10.99
C THR A 148 14.67 11.24 10.68
N ASP A 149 15.39 10.76 11.70
CA ASP A 149 16.73 10.20 11.57
C ASP A 149 16.71 8.70 11.21
N TYR A 150 15.54 8.06 11.30
CA TYR A 150 15.32 6.67 10.93
C TYR A 150 13.90 6.46 10.43
N LEU A 151 13.74 5.99 9.20
CA LEU A 151 12.43 5.79 8.59
C LEU A 151 11.83 4.43 8.95
N LYS A 152 10.67 4.42 9.57
CA LYS A 152 9.87 3.21 9.77
C LYS A 152 8.67 3.24 8.83
N ILE A 153 8.60 2.26 7.92
CA ILE A 153 7.49 2.13 6.99
C ILE A 153 6.73 0.85 7.31
N ASN A 154 5.46 0.99 7.69
CA ASN A 154 4.58 -0.14 7.96
C ASN A 154 3.55 -0.29 6.83
N SER A 155 3.34 -1.52 6.37
CA SER A 155 2.34 -1.85 5.36
C SER A 155 1.63 -3.16 5.70
N PHE A 156 0.35 -3.24 5.37
CA PHE A 156 -0.43 -4.46 5.46
C PHE A 156 -0.66 -5.05 4.07
N LEU A 157 -0.30 -6.31 3.92
CA LEU A 157 -0.53 -7.09 2.70
C LEU A 157 -1.78 -7.95 2.88
N CYS A 158 -2.71 -7.83 1.94
CA CYS A 158 -3.81 -8.77 1.81
C CYS A 158 -3.48 -9.77 0.71
N VAL A 159 -3.53 -11.07 1.03
CA VAL A 159 -3.35 -12.18 0.08
C VAL A 159 -4.54 -12.29 -0.89
N GLN A 160 -5.65 -11.65 -0.56
CA GLN A 160 -6.91 -11.76 -1.28
C GLN A 160 -7.12 -10.51 -2.12
N GLU A 161 -7.39 -10.71 -3.41
CA GLU A 161 -7.85 -9.63 -4.27
C GLU A 161 -9.33 -9.34 -3.93
N GLU A 162 -9.60 -8.16 -3.34
CA GLU A 162 -10.96 -7.60 -3.32
C GLU A 162 -11.37 -7.04 -4.70
N ARG A 163 -11.01 -7.68 -5.82
CA ARG A 163 -11.64 -7.27 -7.08
C ARG A 163 -13.16 -7.49 -6.97
N ASN A 164 -13.91 -6.81 -7.83
CA ASN A 164 -15.36 -6.98 -8.01
C ASN A 164 -15.82 -8.45 -8.21
N ASP A 165 -14.88 -9.40 -8.34
CA ASP A 165 -15.09 -10.84 -8.47
C ASP A 165 -14.92 -11.58 -7.13
N VAL A 166 -15.75 -11.26 -6.14
CA VAL A 166 -15.91 -12.08 -4.91
C VAL A 166 -16.39 -13.53 -5.23
N GLY A 167 -16.55 -13.86 -6.51
CA GLY A 167 -16.78 -15.21 -7.03
C GLY A 167 -15.53 -16.12 -7.08
N ASN A 168 -14.30 -15.60 -7.01
CA ASN A 168 -13.11 -16.47 -7.00
C ASN A 168 -12.85 -17.03 -5.58
N LYS A 169 -13.34 -18.25 -5.32
CA LYS A 169 -13.31 -18.89 -3.99
C LYS A 169 -11.98 -19.61 -3.68
N THR A 170 -10.87 -19.15 -4.25
CA THR A 170 -9.55 -19.79 -4.09
C THR A 170 -8.47 -18.76 -3.75
N VAL A 171 -7.46 -19.19 -2.99
CA VAL A 171 -6.26 -18.39 -2.77
C VAL A 171 -5.33 -18.60 -3.97
N LYS A 172 -4.76 -17.51 -4.48
CA LYS A 172 -3.72 -17.59 -5.52
C LYS A 172 -2.57 -18.46 -5.00
N ASN A 173 -1.93 -19.24 -5.87
CA ASN A 173 -0.95 -20.24 -5.42
C ASN A 173 0.50 -19.73 -5.48
N LYS A 174 0.72 -18.54 -6.07
CA LYS A 174 2.04 -17.94 -6.26
C LYS A 174 1.99 -16.43 -6.11
N ILE A 175 3.10 -15.88 -5.63
CA ILE A 175 3.38 -14.45 -5.69
C ILE A 175 3.89 -14.05 -7.08
N LYS A 176 3.55 -12.84 -7.50
CA LYS A 176 4.18 -12.13 -8.61
C LYS A 176 5.44 -11.45 -8.06
N GLU A 177 6.55 -12.16 -8.06
CA GLU A 177 7.85 -11.68 -7.57
C GLU A 177 8.21 -10.30 -8.13
N GLU A 178 8.05 -10.09 -9.45
CA GLU A 178 8.33 -8.79 -10.09
C GLU A 178 7.53 -7.63 -9.50
N SER A 179 6.30 -7.90 -9.02
CA SER A 179 5.46 -6.89 -8.36
C SER A 179 5.93 -6.61 -6.94
N VAL A 180 6.39 -7.64 -6.21
CA VAL A 180 7.01 -7.49 -4.89
C VAL A 180 8.29 -6.67 -4.99
N ILE A 181 9.19 -7.01 -5.91
CA ILE A 181 10.45 -6.28 -6.14
C ILE A 181 10.17 -4.82 -6.52
N LYS A 182 9.19 -4.58 -7.40
CA LYS A 182 8.78 -3.23 -7.78
C LYS A 182 8.32 -2.41 -6.58
N ALA A 183 7.48 -2.97 -5.71
CA ALA A 183 7.07 -2.27 -4.50
C ALA A 183 8.26 -2.03 -3.57
N LEU A 184 9.10 -3.04 -3.32
CA LEU A 184 10.34 -2.90 -2.53
C LEU A 184 11.25 -1.79 -3.05
N ASN A 185 11.42 -1.69 -4.37
CA ASN A 185 12.23 -0.65 -5.00
C ASN A 185 11.65 0.76 -4.80
N ILE A 186 10.33 0.92 -4.71
CA ILE A 186 9.72 2.19 -4.26
C ILE A 186 10.14 2.51 -2.83
N PHE A 187 9.99 1.56 -1.90
CA PHE A 187 10.33 1.78 -0.49
C PHE A 187 11.82 2.11 -0.33
N LYS A 188 12.71 1.36 -1.00
CA LYS A 188 14.15 1.61 -1.00
C LYS A 188 14.49 2.97 -1.61
N GLY A 189 13.87 3.33 -2.73
CA GLY A 189 14.03 4.64 -3.36
C GLY A 189 13.62 5.79 -2.46
N ILE A 190 12.49 5.68 -1.75
CA ILE A 190 12.05 6.68 -0.77
C ILE A 190 13.03 6.78 0.41
N ILE A 191 13.45 5.65 0.98
CA ILE A 191 14.36 5.65 2.15
C ILE A 191 15.73 6.19 1.77
N LYS A 192 16.36 5.67 0.72
CA LYS A 192 17.72 6.06 0.33
C LYS A 192 17.85 7.49 -0.18
N ASN A 193 16.81 8.04 -0.79
CA ASN A 193 16.82 9.44 -1.22
C ASN A 193 16.33 10.41 -0.14
N SER A 194 15.83 9.92 1.00
CA SER A 194 15.54 10.75 2.17
C SER A 194 16.83 11.27 2.83
N PRO A 195 16.76 12.34 3.64
CA PRO A 195 17.93 12.84 4.37
C PRO A 195 18.61 11.80 5.28
N CYS A 196 17.85 10.87 5.87
CA CYS A 196 18.39 9.88 6.81
C CYS A 196 19.04 8.66 6.14
N GLN A 197 18.61 8.32 4.91
CA GLN A 197 19.09 7.19 4.10
C GLN A 197 19.02 5.81 4.77
N LYS A 198 18.34 5.72 5.93
CA LYS A 198 18.27 4.54 6.78
C LYS A 198 16.84 4.29 7.22
N GLY A 199 16.46 3.03 7.31
CA GLY A 199 15.12 2.69 7.76
C GLY A 199 14.81 1.21 7.86
N GLU A 200 13.56 0.92 8.17
CA GLU A 200 12.95 -0.40 8.07
C GLU A 200 11.65 -0.36 7.29
N VAL A 201 11.41 -1.43 6.55
CA VAL A 201 10.16 -1.73 5.88
C VAL A 201 9.57 -2.98 6.52
N ASN A 202 8.42 -2.82 7.14
CA ASN A 202 7.68 -3.90 7.77
C ASN A 202 6.43 -4.21 6.95
N TRP A 203 6.38 -5.40 6.37
CA TRP A 203 5.17 -5.91 5.71
C TRP A 203 4.49 -6.92 6.60
N ALA A 204 3.32 -6.54 7.11
CA ALA A 204 2.49 -7.44 7.90
C ALA A 204 1.59 -8.26 6.98
N CYS A 205 1.64 -9.59 7.13
CA CYS A 205 0.88 -10.54 6.30
C CYS A 205 0.33 -11.66 7.17
N SER A 206 -0.86 -12.18 6.82
CA SER A 206 -1.44 -13.37 7.44
C SER A 206 -0.81 -14.64 6.86
N GLY A 207 -0.38 -15.54 7.74
CA GLY A 207 0.12 -16.87 7.37
C GLY A 207 -0.91 -17.98 7.51
N GLY A 208 -0.44 -19.23 7.49
CA GLY A 208 -1.26 -20.42 7.76
C GLY A 208 -1.53 -20.68 9.25
N SER A 209 -1.49 -19.65 10.10
CA SER A 209 -1.85 -19.76 11.52
C SER A 209 -3.37 -19.86 11.72
N GLU A 210 -3.83 -20.17 12.93
CA GLU A 210 -5.27 -20.21 13.24
C GLU A 210 -5.98 -18.87 12.95
N GLU A 211 -5.34 -17.75 13.31
CA GLU A 211 -5.85 -16.40 13.06
C GLU A 211 -5.78 -16.05 11.57
N GLY A 212 -4.66 -16.32 10.91
CA GLY A 212 -4.49 -16.07 9.47
C GLY A 212 -5.51 -16.83 8.62
N LEU A 213 -5.70 -18.12 8.88
CA LEU A 213 -6.71 -18.97 8.21
C LEU A 213 -8.14 -18.49 8.48
N SER A 214 -8.47 -18.12 9.72
CA SER A 214 -9.82 -17.67 10.08
C SER A 214 -10.17 -16.25 9.59
N SER A 215 -9.17 -15.45 9.22
CA SER A 215 -9.32 -14.07 8.73
C SER A 215 -9.65 -13.96 7.24
N LEU A 216 -9.64 -15.08 6.50
CA LEU A 216 -9.95 -15.14 5.07
C LEU A 216 -11.43 -14.84 4.79
N TYR A 217 -11.76 -14.39 3.57
CA TYR A 217 -13.17 -14.30 3.15
C TYR A 217 -13.93 -15.62 3.39
N PRO A 218 -15.18 -15.56 3.90
CA PRO A 218 -15.96 -16.75 4.21
C PRO A 218 -16.11 -17.75 3.07
N SER A 219 -16.28 -17.25 1.85
CA SER A 219 -16.42 -18.08 0.65
C SER A 219 -15.17 -18.91 0.33
N ILE A 220 -13.98 -18.38 0.63
CA ILE A 220 -12.70 -19.07 0.39
C ILE A 220 -12.54 -20.18 1.41
N PHE A 221 -12.62 -19.88 2.71
CA PHE A 221 -12.48 -20.89 3.76
C PHE A 221 -13.48 -22.03 3.59
N THR A 222 -14.74 -21.69 3.29
CA THR A 222 -15.80 -22.66 3.03
C THR A 222 -15.50 -23.53 1.82
N ASN A 223 -14.97 -22.95 0.73
CA ASN A 223 -14.60 -23.72 -0.45
C ASN A 223 -13.50 -24.75 -0.15
N TYR A 224 -12.43 -24.38 0.54
CA TYR A 224 -11.39 -25.34 0.93
C TYR A 224 -11.91 -26.40 1.91
N THR A 225 -12.85 -26.03 2.80
CA THR A 225 -13.48 -27.01 3.71
C THR A 225 -14.38 -27.99 2.96
N ASN A 226 -15.16 -27.53 1.98
CA ASN A 226 -16.06 -28.38 1.19
C ASN A 226 -15.32 -29.40 0.31
N ASN A 227 -14.13 -29.01 -0.16
CA ASN A 227 -13.26 -29.83 -0.98
C ASN A 227 -12.23 -30.62 -0.16
N GLU A 228 -12.27 -30.55 1.17
CA GLU A 228 -11.34 -31.29 2.06
C GLU A 228 -9.86 -30.92 1.83
N MET A 229 -9.59 -29.63 1.62
CA MET A 229 -8.29 -29.08 1.22
C MET A 229 -7.74 -28.02 2.20
N LEU A 230 -8.11 -28.05 3.49
CA LEU A 230 -7.64 -27.05 4.45
C LEU A 230 -6.12 -27.10 4.68
N ASP A 231 -5.49 -28.27 4.58
CA ASP A 231 -4.02 -28.41 4.63
C ASP A 231 -3.36 -27.69 3.45
N ASN A 232 -3.92 -27.81 2.25
CA ASN A 232 -3.44 -27.10 1.07
C ASN A 232 -3.55 -25.58 1.26
N LEU A 233 -4.65 -25.10 1.83
CA LEU A 233 -4.84 -23.69 2.14
C LEU A 233 -3.76 -23.17 3.11
N LYS A 234 -3.52 -23.89 4.21
CA LYS A 234 -2.43 -23.59 5.16
C LYS A 234 -1.07 -23.57 4.44
N GLY A 235 -0.81 -24.57 3.61
CA GLY A 235 0.40 -24.67 2.78
C GLY A 235 0.60 -23.48 1.85
N TYR A 236 -0.45 -23.02 1.16
CA TYR A 236 -0.38 -21.87 0.27
C TYR A 236 -0.09 -20.56 1.01
N LEU A 237 -0.74 -20.31 2.15
CA LEU A 237 -0.48 -19.11 2.94
C LEU A 237 0.93 -19.08 3.51
N ASN A 238 1.43 -20.21 4.02
CA ASN A 238 2.81 -20.32 4.50
C ASN A 238 3.82 -20.15 3.36
N LYS A 239 3.53 -20.72 2.19
CA LYS A 239 4.34 -20.53 1.00
C LYS A 239 4.41 -19.06 0.59
N HIS A 240 3.32 -18.32 0.63
CA HIS A 240 3.34 -16.88 0.33
C HIS A 240 4.27 -16.10 1.23
N ILE A 241 4.26 -16.38 2.54
CA ILE A 241 5.21 -15.74 3.48
C ILE A 241 6.65 -16.11 3.12
N SER A 242 6.91 -17.40 2.90
CA SER A 242 8.24 -17.88 2.54
C SER A 242 8.75 -17.28 1.24
N ASP A 243 7.90 -17.18 0.22
CA ASP A 243 8.28 -16.64 -1.08
C ASP A 243 8.58 -15.13 -0.96
N ILE A 244 7.78 -14.37 -0.22
CA ILE A 244 8.06 -12.93 0.03
C ILE A 244 9.33 -12.77 0.87
N ASP A 245 9.55 -13.63 1.88
CA ASP A 245 10.73 -13.57 2.75
C ASP A 245 12.02 -13.82 1.96
N GLN A 246 11.96 -14.75 1.02
CA GLN A 246 13.06 -15.00 0.11
C GLN A 246 13.35 -13.77 -0.77
N VAL A 247 12.32 -13.15 -1.36
CA VAL A 247 12.49 -11.91 -2.13
C VAL A 247 13.08 -10.79 -1.28
N PHE A 248 12.69 -10.69 -0.01
CA PHE A 248 13.25 -9.72 0.94
C PHE A 248 14.74 -9.95 1.16
N LYS A 249 15.14 -11.20 1.45
CA LYS A 249 16.54 -11.59 1.66
C LYS A 249 17.41 -11.28 0.43
N ASP A 250 16.90 -11.59 -0.76
CA ASP A 250 17.61 -11.38 -2.02
C ASP A 250 17.71 -9.89 -2.41
N ASN A 251 16.92 -9.02 -1.76
CA ASN A 251 16.87 -7.59 -2.03
C ASN A 251 17.28 -6.71 -0.83
N CYS A 252 17.86 -7.31 0.22
CA CYS A 252 18.44 -6.61 1.35
C CYS A 252 19.59 -5.70 0.90
N GLU A 253 19.71 -4.55 1.53
CA GLU A 253 20.75 -3.56 1.24
C GLU A 253 21.16 -2.85 2.53
N ASP A 254 22.43 -2.49 2.64
CA ASP A 254 22.99 -1.78 3.81
C ASP A 254 22.13 -0.59 4.21
N GLY A 255 21.82 -0.46 5.50
CA GLY A 255 21.02 0.64 6.03
C GLY A 255 19.50 0.52 5.84
N ILE A 256 19.00 -0.53 5.16
CA ILE A 256 17.56 -0.81 5.06
C ILE A 256 17.27 -2.21 5.62
N SER A 257 16.49 -2.27 6.69
CA SER A 257 16.00 -3.54 7.22
C SER A 257 14.65 -3.90 6.59
N LEU A 258 14.56 -5.06 5.96
CA LEU A 258 13.31 -5.57 5.39
C LEU A 258 12.78 -6.68 6.30
N LYS A 259 11.53 -6.58 6.75
CA LYS A 259 10.92 -7.52 7.68
C LYS A 259 9.51 -7.90 7.26
N ILE A 260 9.20 -9.19 7.37
CA ILE A 260 7.82 -9.68 7.35
C ILE A 260 7.36 -9.83 8.81
N LYS A 261 6.20 -9.26 9.13
CA LYS A 261 5.57 -9.39 10.43
C LYS A 261 4.35 -10.30 10.31
N ASN A 262 4.15 -11.17 11.30
CA ASN A 262 2.89 -11.90 11.41
C ASN A 262 1.78 -10.92 11.82
N LEU A 263 0.66 -10.95 11.08
CA LEU A 263 -0.51 -10.11 11.35
C LEU A 263 -1.31 -10.52 12.61
N ASP A 264 -1.11 -11.73 13.12
CA ASP A 264 -1.93 -12.31 14.19
C ASP A 264 -1.99 -11.45 15.46
N GLU A 265 -0.85 -10.94 15.92
CA GLU A 265 -0.79 -10.11 17.13
C GLU A 265 -1.52 -8.77 16.94
N PHE A 266 -1.46 -8.22 15.73
CA PHE A 266 -2.21 -7.01 15.40
C PHE A 266 -3.72 -7.32 15.32
N ASN A 267 -4.12 -8.45 14.75
CA ASN A 267 -5.53 -8.88 14.73
C ASN A 267 -6.08 -9.09 16.15
N LYS A 268 -5.30 -9.69 17.04
CA LYS A 268 -5.66 -9.83 18.47
C LYS A 268 -5.83 -8.46 19.14
N LEU A 269 -4.92 -7.52 18.86
CA LEU A 269 -5.03 -6.14 19.35
C LEU A 269 -6.30 -5.45 18.83
N VAL A 270 -6.63 -5.62 17.55
CA VAL A 270 -7.86 -5.08 16.94
C VAL A 270 -9.11 -5.66 17.62
N LYS A 271 -9.17 -6.98 17.83
CA LYS A 271 -10.28 -7.63 18.57
C LYS A 271 -10.39 -7.09 20.00
N LYS A 272 -9.26 -6.95 20.71
CA LYS A 272 -9.23 -6.35 22.05
C LYS A 272 -9.79 -4.93 22.06
N ASN A 273 -9.42 -4.11 21.07
CA ASN A 273 -9.93 -2.75 20.92
C ASN A 273 -11.44 -2.75 20.62
N CYS A 274 -11.94 -3.69 19.83
CA CYS A 274 -13.38 -3.87 19.60
C CYS A 274 -14.13 -4.15 20.90
N TYR A 275 -13.68 -5.13 21.69
CA TYR A 275 -14.29 -5.42 23.00
C TYR A 275 -14.23 -4.23 23.97
N THR A 276 -13.15 -3.44 23.92
CA THR A 276 -12.99 -2.25 24.77
C THR A 276 -13.97 -1.14 24.38
N ILE A 277 -14.19 -0.93 23.08
CA ILE A 277 -15.00 0.18 22.55
C ILE A 277 -16.49 -0.15 22.54
N PHE A 278 -16.85 -1.37 22.15
CA PHE A 278 -18.23 -1.80 21.92
C PHE A 278 -18.75 -2.76 23.01
N GLY A 279 -17.92 -3.13 23.97
CA GLY A 279 -18.25 -4.06 25.05
C GLY A 279 -18.15 -5.54 24.68
N SER A 280 -18.44 -6.41 25.66
CA SER A 280 -18.30 -7.87 25.55
C SER A 280 -19.18 -8.50 24.46
N ASN A 281 -20.26 -7.81 24.06
CA ASN A 281 -21.23 -8.29 23.08
C ASN A 281 -20.98 -7.77 21.66
N PHE A 282 -19.81 -7.20 21.36
CA PHE A 282 -19.55 -6.55 20.06
C PHE A 282 -19.84 -7.46 18.85
N GLU A 283 -19.62 -8.77 18.97
CA GLU A 283 -19.83 -9.74 17.88
C GLU A 283 -21.30 -9.80 17.43
N LYS A 284 -22.23 -9.43 18.32
CA LYS A 284 -23.68 -9.39 18.08
C LYS A 284 -24.21 -7.98 17.88
N LEU A 285 -23.33 -7.03 17.54
CA LEU A 285 -23.70 -5.62 17.47
C LEU A 285 -24.66 -5.37 16.30
N ASP A 286 -25.88 -4.95 16.58
CA ASP A 286 -26.87 -4.59 15.55
C ASP A 286 -26.98 -3.08 15.32
N ILE A 287 -26.61 -2.30 16.34
CA ILE A 287 -26.65 -0.84 16.35
C ILE A 287 -25.31 -0.30 16.83
N ILE A 288 -24.83 0.75 16.18
CA ILE A 288 -23.58 1.42 16.56
C ILE A 288 -23.89 2.39 17.70
N ASP A 289 -23.68 1.92 18.92
CA ASP A 289 -23.80 2.70 20.14
C ASP A 289 -22.42 2.96 20.75
N VAL A 290 -21.76 4.01 20.27
CA VAL A 290 -20.47 4.48 20.80
C VAL A 290 -20.52 5.97 21.08
N ASN A 291 -19.90 6.37 22.18
CA ASN A 291 -19.81 7.79 22.58
C ASN A 291 -19.01 8.63 21.59
N ASN A 292 -18.08 8.01 20.84
CA ASN A 292 -17.30 8.71 19.83
C ASN A 292 -18.11 8.89 18.53
N LYS A 293 -18.66 10.09 18.32
CA LYS A 293 -19.47 10.45 17.15
C LYS A 293 -18.71 10.29 15.82
N GLU A 294 -17.42 10.58 15.78
CA GLU A 294 -16.62 10.43 14.55
C GLU A 294 -16.45 8.96 14.18
N LEU A 295 -16.09 8.14 15.17
CA LEU A 295 -15.98 6.69 14.97
C LEU A 295 -17.31 6.10 14.52
N LYS A 296 -18.43 6.52 15.14
CA LYS A 296 -19.78 6.13 14.71
C LYS A 296 -20.05 6.48 13.24
N ASN A 297 -19.72 7.71 12.83
CA ASN A 297 -19.90 8.16 11.45
C ASN A 297 -19.04 7.36 10.46
N LEU A 298 -17.80 7.03 10.82
CA LEU A 298 -16.91 6.21 9.99
C LEU A 298 -17.44 4.79 9.81
N ILE A 299 -17.98 4.17 10.85
CA ILE A 299 -18.60 2.84 10.75
C ILE A 299 -19.85 2.90 9.86
N LEU A 300 -20.66 3.96 9.95
CA LEU A 300 -21.80 4.16 9.07
C LEU A 300 -21.40 4.38 7.61
N GLU A 301 -20.31 5.10 7.35
CA GLU A 301 -19.73 5.26 6.02
C GLU A 301 -19.21 3.92 5.47
N ALA A 302 -18.40 3.21 6.26
CA ALA A 302 -17.87 1.90 5.93
C ALA A 302 -18.98 0.89 5.62
N LYS A 303 -20.07 0.89 6.41
CA LYS A 303 -21.25 0.05 6.15
C LYS A 303 -21.81 0.26 4.75
N ARG A 304 -21.86 1.51 4.27
CA ARG A 304 -22.34 1.83 2.91
C ARG A 304 -21.36 1.33 1.85
N SER A 305 -20.06 1.57 2.05
CA SER A 305 -19.01 1.12 1.13
C SER A 305 -18.92 -0.41 1.02
N LEU A 306 -19.14 -1.12 2.13
CA LEU A 306 -19.00 -2.56 2.24
C LEU A 306 -20.32 -3.31 2.04
N LYS A 307 -21.44 -2.62 1.74
CA LYS A 307 -22.77 -3.25 1.60
C LYS A 307 -22.78 -4.39 0.59
N ARG A 308 -21.98 -4.30 -0.49
CA ARG A 308 -21.84 -5.39 -1.49
C ARG A 308 -21.34 -6.70 -0.87
N LEU A 309 -20.57 -6.62 0.20
CA LEU A 309 -20.00 -7.78 0.89
C LEU A 309 -20.99 -8.44 1.85
N GLU A 310 -22.10 -7.77 2.18
CA GLU A 310 -23.12 -8.28 3.11
C GLU A 310 -23.62 -9.67 2.70
N VAL A 311 -23.83 -9.91 1.39
CA VAL A 311 -24.26 -11.22 0.88
C VAL A 311 -23.25 -12.33 1.20
N TYR A 312 -21.95 -12.03 1.20
CA TYR A 312 -20.89 -13.00 1.50
C TYR A 312 -20.65 -13.17 2.99
N TYR A 313 -20.86 -12.10 3.77
CA TYR A 313 -20.80 -12.16 5.22
C TYR A 313 -22.03 -12.81 5.86
N ASN A 314 -23.17 -12.75 5.18
CA ASN A 314 -24.45 -13.35 5.58
C ASN A 314 -24.67 -14.74 4.95
N GLN A 315 -23.73 -15.25 4.14
CA GLN A 315 -23.71 -16.67 3.76
C GLN A 315 -23.45 -17.52 5.02
N GLN A 316 -24.53 -17.74 5.77
CA GLN A 316 -24.60 -18.67 6.88
C GLN A 316 -24.64 -20.10 6.33
N SER A 317 -23.53 -20.59 5.79
CA SER A 317 -23.34 -22.03 5.69
C SER A 317 -22.40 -22.45 6.81
N VAL A 318 -22.98 -22.61 7.99
CA VAL A 318 -22.37 -23.39 9.07
C VAL A 318 -21.97 -24.73 8.47
N PHE A 319 -20.75 -25.18 8.75
CA PHE A 319 -20.21 -26.46 8.33
C PHE A 319 -21.29 -27.56 8.39
N ASN A 320 -21.50 -28.27 7.29
CA ASN A 320 -22.39 -29.42 7.27
C ASN A 320 -21.72 -30.61 7.98
N GLU A 321 -22.45 -31.71 8.17
CA GLU A 321 -21.92 -32.90 8.85
C GLU A 321 -20.64 -33.45 8.17
N LYS A 322 -20.55 -33.37 6.83
CA LYS A 322 -19.35 -33.74 6.08
C LYS A 322 -18.17 -32.86 6.48
N ASN A 323 -18.35 -31.54 6.53
CA ASN A 323 -17.31 -30.59 6.92
C ASN A 323 -16.84 -30.83 8.36
N GLU A 324 -17.77 -30.99 9.30
CA GLU A 324 -17.44 -31.25 10.72
C GLU A 324 -16.70 -32.59 10.88
N ARG A 325 -17.08 -33.63 10.13
CA ARG A 325 -16.36 -34.92 10.09
C ARG A 325 -14.95 -34.76 9.55
N TYR A 326 -14.79 -34.08 8.42
CA TYR A 326 -13.48 -33.80 7.83
C TYR A 326 -12.58 -33.03 8.81
N ILE A 327 -13.07 -31.92 9.37
CA ILE A 327 -12.33 -31.12 10.36
C ILE A 327 -11.96 -31.95 11.60
N GLY A 328 -12.86 -32.83 12.06
CA GLY A 328 -12.62 -33.74 13.17
C GLY A 328 -11.49 -34.74 12.92
N GLN A 329 -11.31 -35.17 11.66
CA GLN A 329 -10.31 -36.14 11.23
C GLN A 329 -8.91 -35.54 11.00
N LEU A 330 -8.78 -34.22 10.83
CA LEU A 330 -7.49 -33.57 10.65
C LEU A 330 -6.59 -33.77 11.89
N GLU A 331 -5.28 -33.86 11.71
CA GLU A 331 -4.34 -33.93 12.84
C GLU A 331 -3.90 -32.52 13.31
N ASP A 332 -3.90 -31.55 12.39
CA ASP A 332 -3.40 -30.19 12.62
C ASP A 332 -4.32 -29.35 13.54
N GLN A 333 -3.81 -28.98 14.71
CA GLN A 333 -4.58 -28.24 15.71
C GLN A 333 -4.85 -26.78 15.30
N ASP A 334 -3.96 -26.16 14.52
CA ASP A 334 -4.18 -24.78 14.03
C ASP A 334 -5.36 -24.75 13.06
N ILE A 335 -5.49 -25.76 12.20
CA ILE A 335 -6.62 -25.85 11.26
C ILE A 335 -7.93 -26.08 12.01
N LYS A 336 -7.94 -26.96 13.02
CA LYS A 336 -9.11 -27.16 13.88
C LYS A 336 -9.51 -25.88 14.61
N ASN A 337 -8.54 -25.16 15.17
CA ASN A 337 -8.80 -23.90 15.85
C ASN A 337 -9.25 -22.81 14.86
N ALA A 338 -8.65 -22.74 13.67
CA ALA A 338 -9.08 -21.86 12.59
C ALA A 338 -10.54 -22.10 12.23
N ALA A 339 -10.97 -23.36 12.10
CA ALA A 339 -12.36 -23.71 11.82
C ALA A 339 -13.31 -23.27 12.95
N ARG A 340 -12.90 -23.42 14.22
CA ARG A 340 -13.67 -22.92 15.38
C ARG A 340 -13.77 -21.38 15.37
N LEU A 341 -12.66 -20.69 15.14
CA LEU A 341 -12.61 -19.23 15.04
C LEU A 341 -13.44 -18.73 13.85
N PHE A 342 -13.36 -19.43 12.71
CA PHE A 342 -14.15 -19.15 11.53
C PHE A 342 -15.64 -19.28 11.80
N LYS A 343 -16.07 -20.35 12.48
CA LYS A 343 -17.47 -20.55 12.90
C LYS A 343 -17.95 -19.41 13.81
N LYS A 344 -17.10 -18.96 14.74
CA LYS A 344 -17.38 -17.82 15.63
C LYS A 344 -17.46 -16.49 14.86
N SER A 345 -16.52 -16.24 13.94
CA SER A 345 -16.52 -15.03 13.10
C SER A 345 -17.70 -15.00 12.11
N SER A 346 -18.11 -16.16 11.62
CA SER A 346 -19.24 -16.29 10.70
C SER A 346 -20.58 -15.95 11.35
N SER A 347 -20.71 -16.13 12.67
CA SER A 347 -21.91 -15.73 13.43
C SER A 347 -21.92 -14.25 13.82
N MET A 348 -20.84 -13.50 13.56
CA MET A 348 -20.83 -12.06 13.79
C MET A 348 -21.79 -11.34 12.84
N THR A 349 -22.49 -10.34 13.35
CA THR A 349 -23.35 -9.48 12.54
C THR A 349 -22.52 -8.72 11.50
N PHE A 350 -23.16 -8.31 10.40
CA PHE A 350 -22.47 -7.49 9.39
C PHE A 350 -21.92 -6.18 9.99
N ILE A 351 -22.66 -5.55 10.91
CA ILE A 351 -22.20 -4.32 11.56
C ILE A 351 -20.98 -4.57 12.44
N ALA A 352 -20.92 -5.69 13.17
CA ALA A 352 -19.75 -6.04 13.95
C ALA A 352 -18.49 -6.22 13.07
N LYS A 353 -18.64 -6.85 11.89
CA LYS A 353 -17.54 -7.01 10.92
C LYS A 353 -17.08 -5.67 10.36
N VAL A 354 -18.01 -4.79 9.96
CA VAL A 354 -17.72 -3.42 9.50
C VAL A 354 -17.02 -2.61 10.59
N ALA A 355 -17.50 -2.70 11.83
CA ALA A 355 -16.89 -2.01 12.97
C ALA A 355 -15.45 -2.50 13.20
N MET A 356 -15.23 -3.82 13.16
CA MET A 356 -13.89 -4.41 13.30
C MET A 356 -12.93 -3.92 12.21
N GLU A 357 -13.41 -3.79 10.98
CA GLU A 357 -12.62 -3.25 9.87
C GLU A 357 -12.24 -1.77 10.09
N VAL A 358 -13.15 -0.94 10.57
CA VAL A 358 -12.82 0.44 10.96
C VAL A 358 -11.81 0.48 12.11
N ILE A 359 -11.98 -0.39 13.11
CA ILE A 359 -11.04 -0.49 14.25
C ILE A 359 -9.66 -0.98 13.79
N PHE A 360 -9.56 -1.80 12.74
CA PHE A 360 -8.28 -2.19 12.17
C PHE A 360 -7.46 -0.97 11.75
N TYR A 361 -8.02 -0.11 10.90
CA TYR A 361 -7.33 1.10 10.41
C TYR A 361 -7.11 2.13 11.52
N TYR A 362 -8.07 2.27 12.44
CA TYR A 362 -7.89 3.11 13.63
C TYR A 362 -6.70 2.64 14.49
N THR A 363 -6.64 1.34 14.79
CA THR A 363 -5.54 0.73 15.55
C THR A 363 -4.22 0.92 14.82
N TRP A 364 -4.21 0.82 13.48
CA TRP A 364 -3.01 1.07 12.69
C TRP A 364 -2.53 2.52 12.84
N GLY A 365 -3.45 3.50 12.80
CA GLY A 365 -3.13 4.90 13.06
C GLY A 365 -2.51 5.11 14.43
N VAL A 366 -3.09 4.48 15.47
CA VAL A 366 -2.58 4.56 16.85
C VAL A 366 -1.16 4.03 16.96
N GLU A 367 -0.91 2.82 16.44
CA GLU A 367 0.42 2.20 16.48
C GLU A 367 1.43 2.98 15.64
N ALA A 368 1.03 3.49 14.47
CA ALA A 368 1.89 4.30 13.63
C ALA A 368 2.33 5.61 14.31
N ARG A 369 1.43 6.25 15.07
CA ARG A 369 1.79 7.41 15.90
C ARG A 369 2.80 7.01 16.98
N LYS A 370 2.53 5.95 17.75
CA LYS A 370 3.40 5.49 18.84
C LYS A 370 4.81 5.14 18.36
N GLU A 371 4.92 4.50 17.21
CA GLU A 371 6.19 4.11 16.62
C GLU A 371 6.89 5.25 15.85
N ASN A 372 6.24 6.41 15.72
CA ASN A 372 6.64 7.49 14.83
C ASN A 372 6.88 7.02 13.38
N SER A 373 6.09 6.06 12.91
CA SER A 373 6.21 5.50 11.56
C SER A 373 5.33 6.23 10.54
N ILE A 374 5.57 5.92 9.26
CA ILE A 374 4.69 6.24 8.15
C ILE A 374 4.01 4.96 7.66
N ALA A 375 2.80 5.10 7.14
CA ALA A 375 1.98 4.00 6.67
C ALA A 375 1.88 4.03 5.15
N LEU A 376 2.08 2.88 4.51
CA LEU A 376 1.85 2.73 3.08
C LEU A 376 0.81 1.64 2.82
N GLY A 377 -0.34 2.02 2.29
CA GLY A 377 -1.44 1.11 1.96
C GLY A 377 -1.20 0.42 0.63
N LEU A 378 -0.90 -0.88 0.68
CA LEU A 378 -0.68 -1.73 -0.50
C LEU A 378 -1.90 -2.59 -0.88
N SER A 379 -3.02 -2.46 -0.14
CA SER A 379 -4.25 -3.20 -0.41
C SER A 379 -4.84 -2.81 -1.77
N ALA A 380 -5.34 -3.79 -2.53
CA ALA A 380 -5.96 -3.58 -3.84
C ALA A 380 -7.14 -2.60 -3.75
N ASP A 381 -8.00 -2.79 -2.76
CA ASP A 381 -9.17 -1.96 -2.50
C ASP A 381 -8.88 -0.93 -1.42
N HIS A 382 -9.27 0.30 -1.73
CA HIS A 382 -9.11 1.44 -0.85
C HIS A 382 -10.34 2.34 -0.90
N ASN A 383 -10.90 2.58 0.28
CA ASN A 383 -12.08 3.43 0.48
C ASN A 383 -11.74 4.59 1.43
N SER A 384 -12.51 5.68 1.32
CA SER A 384 -12.33 6.89 2.13
C SER A 384 -12.33 6.64 3.63
N TYR A 385 -13.20 5.75 4.13
CA TYR A 385 -13.28 5.43 5.55
C TYR A 385 -11.97 4.85 6.11
N GLN A 386 -11.16 4.16 5.30
CA GLN A 386 -9.91 3.54 5.77
C GLN A 386 -8.87 4.61 6.10
N SER A 387 -8.67 5.58 5.18
CA SER A 387 -7.80 6.74 5.41
C SER A 387 -8.30 7.57 6.59
N ALA A 388 -9.61 7.76 6.71
CA ALA A 388 -10.20 8.56 7.77
C ALA A 388 -10.13 7.86 9.15
N ALA A 389 -10.30 6.55 9.21
CA ALA A 389 -10.11 5.75 10.42
C ALA A 389 -8.64 5.76 10.87
N PHE A 390 -7.70 5.58 9.93
CA PHE A 390 -6.28 5.74 10.22
C PHE A 390 -5.98 7.14 10.78
N ALA A 391 -6.47 8.19 10.12
CA ALA A 391 -6.28 9.56 10.58
C ALA A 391 -6.85 9.77 11.99
N LEU A 392 -8.04 9.23 12.28
CA LEU A 392 -8.65 9.30 13.61
C LEU A 392 -7.79 8.63 14.69
N GLY A 393 -7.17 7.48 14.40
CA GLY A 393 -6.25 6.81 15.32
C GLY A 393 -4.90 7.50 15.45
N TYR A 394 -4.43 8.13 14.38
CA TYR A 394 -3.15 8.81 14.28
C TYR A 394 -3.12 10.17 14.99
N ARG A 395 -4.27 10.87 15.05
CA ARG A 395 -4.40 12.24 15.54
C ARG A 395 -4.13 12.38 17.04
N ASP A 396 -3.38 13.42 17.39
CA ASP A 396 -3.40 14.03 18.73
C ASP A 396 -4.48 15.14 18.83
N SER A 397 -4.95 15.66 17.68
CA SER A 397 -5.98 16.71 17.59
C SER A 397 -6.90 16.57 16.36
N TYR A 398 -8.10 17.16 16.42
CA TYR A 398 -9.21 16.99 15.46
C TYR A 398 -8.91 17.27 13.97
N HIS A 399 -7.82 17.98 13.63
CA HIS A 399 -7.52 18.40 12.26
C HIS A 399 -6.17 17.92 11.71
N GLN A 400 -5.45 17.06 12.45
CA GLN A 400 -4.11 16.65 12.02
C GLN A 400 -4.20 15.72 10.80
N ALA A 401 -3.45 16.07 9.75
CA ALA A 401 -3.20 15.17 8.63
C ALA A 401 -2.42 13.93 9.11
N SER A 402 -2.46 12.84 8.36
CA SER A 402 -1.83 11.59 8.78
C SER A 402 -0.85 11.09 7.74
N PRO A 403 0.28 10.47 8.12
CA PRO A 403 1.30 9.99 7.21
C PRO A 403 0.94 8.62 6.62
N ILE A 404 -0.30 8.47 6.11
CA ILE A 404 -0.72 7.32 5.33
C ILE A 404 -0.92 7.71 3.87
N LEU A 405 -0.23 7.00 2.99
CA LEU A 405 -0.46 7.07 1.55
C LEU A 405 -0.75 5.68 1.00
N TYR A 406 -1.76 5.58 0.15
CA TYR A 406 -2.12 4.35 -0.51
C TYR A 406 -1.49 4.30 -1.89
N GLY A 407 -0.79 3.21 -2.18
CA GLY A 407 -0.04 3.03 -3.43
C GLY A 407 -0.93 3.15 -4.67
N ARG A 408 -0.36 3.42 -5.84
CA ARG A 408 -1.13 3.56 -7.07
C ARG A 408 -1.78 2.22 -7.46
N SER A 409 -3.00 2.29 -7.97
CA SER A 409 -3.71 1.17 -8.60
C SER A 409 -3.92 1.46 -10.07
N THR A 410 -3.87 0.43 -10.91
CA THR A 410 -4.41 0.49 -12.28
C THR A 410 -5.93 0.46 -12.18
N ILE A 411 -6.57 1.63 -12.04
CA ILE A 411 -8.03 1.71 -12.12
C ILE A 411 -8.40 1.62 -13.60
N ILE A 412 -9.14 0.58 -13.98
CA ILE A 412 -10.00 0.67 -15.16
C ILE A 412 -11.23 1.44 -14.66
N GLU A 413 -11.25 2.76 -14.86
CA GLU A 413 -12.46 3.54 -14.63
C GLU A 413 -13.46 3.15 -15.74
N ASP A 414 -14.60 2.59 -15.33
CA ASP A 414 -15.84 2.44 -16.11
C ASP A 414 -15.75 1.83 -17.52
N GLY A 415 -15.02 0.73 -17.70
CA GLY A 415 -15.10 -0.11 -18.92
C GLY A 415 -14.69 0.58 -20.23
N ASN A 416 -14.33 1.86 -20.17
CA ASN A 416 -13.99 2.73 -21.27
C ASN A 416 -12.76 3.53 -20.87
N GLU A 417 -11.61 2.93 -21.10
CA GLU A 417 -10.53 3.51 -21.91
C GLU A 417 -9.31 2.63 -21.72
N ARG A 418 -9.08 1.72 -22.69
CA ARG A 418 -7.71 1.42 -23.08
C ARG A 418 -7.19 2.69 -23.76
N THR A 419 -6.64 3.64 -23.00
CA THR A 419 -5.77 4.64 -23.63
C THR A 419 -4.58 3.89 -24.19
N THR A 420 -4.56 3.70 -25.50
CA THR A 420 -3.50 3.05 -26.30
C THR A 420 -2.22 3.90 -26.36
N GLY A 421 -1.91 4.68 -25.33
CA GLY A 421 -0.76 5.57 -25.29
C GLY A 421 0.17 5.25 -24.11
N GLU A 422 1.48 5.26 -24.37
CA GLU A 422 2.57 5.16 -23.38
C GLU A 422 2.65 6.38 -22.41
N LYS A 423 1.57 7.17 -22.29
CA LYS A 423 1.51 8.42 -21.53
C LYS A 423 0.64 8.28 -20.29
N GLY A 424 1.14 8.79 -19.17
CA GLY A 424 0.51 8.78 -17.86
C GLY A 424 0.81 7.50 -17.07
N LEU A 425 0.95 7.64 -15.75
CA LEU A 425 1.22 6.51 -14.85
C LEU A 425 -0.02 5.64 -14.58
N ASN A 426 -1.08 5.75 -15.37
CA ASN A 426 -2.35 5.02 -15.19
C ASN A 426 -2.18 3.49 -15.37
N THR A 427 -1.14 3.07 -16.09
CA THR A 427 -0.78 1.65 -16.29
C THR A 427 0.11 1.11 -15.17
N PHE A 428 0.55 1.94 -14.22
CA PHE A 428 1.44 1.56 -13.13
C PHE A 428 0.65 1.20 -11.88
N SER A 429 0.88 0.00 -11.33
CA SER A 429 0.24 -0.49 -10.10
C SER A 429 1.28 -0.98 -9.09
N LEU A 430 1.05 -0.68 -7.82
CA LEU A 430 1.83 -1.15 -6.67
C LEU A 430 1.08 -2.17 -5.80
N ARG A 431 -0.09 -2.66 -6.23
CA ARG A 431 -1.02 -3.40 -5.35
C ARG A 431 -1.33 -4.83 -5.80
N GLN A 432 -0.71 -5.31 -6.87
CA GLN A 432 -1.06 -6.60 -7.50
C GLN A 432 0.07 -7.63 -7.31
N PHE A 433 0.14 -8.22 -6.12
CA PHE A 433 1.22 -9.15 -5.75
C PHE A 433 0.91 -10.62 -6.04
N TRP A 434 -0.30 -10.97 -6.45
CA TRP A 434 -0.77 -12.36 -6.53
C TRP A 434 -1.11 -12.74 -7.98
N SER A 435 -0.69 -13.93 -8.43
CA SER A 435 -0.94 -14.47 -9.78
C SER A 435 -1.89 -15.65 -9.78
#